data_AF-A0A663F7B8-F1
#
_entry.id   AF-A0A663F7B8-F1
#
_cell.length_a   1.000
_cell.length_b   1.000
_cell.length_c   1.000
_cell.angle_alpha   90.00
_cell.angle_beta   90.00
_cell.angle_gamma   90.00
#
_symmetry.space_group_name_H-M   'P 1'
#
loop_
_entity.id
_entity.type
_entity.pdbx_description
1 polymer ?
#
loop_
_entity_poly.entity_id
_entity_poly.type
_entity_poly.pdbx_seq_one_letter_code
_entity_poly.pdbx_strand_id
1 'polypeptide(L)'
;MAGAALGAGPGVLVLQLLWGLALLLCLALSRAAGRARFAVVLVTLGAAVLSAALLLFPREDERPATAAADEIVDTFFIGRFILLAVMSLVLLGCLFLLLIYHLMEPVYAKPLHSS
;
A
#
# COMPACT_ATOMS: atom_id res chain seq x y z
N MET A 1 10.54 -0.18 -26.80
CA MET A 1 11.92 -0.24 -26.26
C MET A 1 12.17 0.96 -25.34
N ALA A 2 11.66 0.92 -24.11
CA ALA A 2 11.78 2.04 -23.15
C ALA A 2 12.08 1.53 -21.73
N GLY A 3 12.90 0.48 -21.61
CA GLY A 3 13.06 -0.27 -20.36
C GLY A 3 14.45 -0.23 -19.71
N ALA A 4 15.41 0.50 -20.28
CA ALA A 4 16.81 0.43 -19.84
C ALA A 4 17.33 1.82 -19.45
N ALA A 5 16.82 2.40 -18.35
CA ALA A 5 17.43 3.62 -17.82
C ALA A 5 18.84 3.34 -17.21
N LEU A 6 19.15 2.09 -16.85
CA LEU A 6 20.41 1.68 -16.19
C LEU A 6 20.88 0.26 -16.56
N GLY A 7 20.37 -0.36 -17.63
CA GLY A 7 20.65 -1.77 -17.95
C GLY A 7 20.01 -2.79 -16.98
N ALA A 8 19.34 -2.32 -15.93
CA ALA A 8 18.55 -3.13 -15.02
C ALA A 8 17.10 -3.24 -15.52
N GLY A 9 16.50 -4.43 -15.36
CA GLY A 9 15.10 -4.66 -15.71
C GLY A 9 14.14 -3.82 -14.85
N PRO A 10 12.91 -3.55 -15.32
CA PRO A 10 11.95 -2.68 -14.64
C PRO A 10 11.63 -3.14 -13.21
N GLY A 11 11.64 -4.45 -12.95
CA GLY A 11 11.44 -4.99 -11.59
C GLY A 11 12.51 -4.55 -10.59
N VAL A 12 13.77 -4.37 -11.03
CA VAL A 12 14.86 -3.90 -10.16
C VAL A 12 14.66 -2.43 -9.80
N LEU A 13 14.23 -1.60 -10.77
CA LEU A 13 13.91 -0.19 -10.52
C LEU A 13 12.76 -0.04 -9.51
N VAL A 14 11.72 -0.87 -9.64
CA VAL A 14 10.59 -0.88 -8.69
C VAL A 14 11.06 -1.28 -7.30
N LEU A 15 11.89 -2.32 -7.17
CA LEU A 15 12.41 -2.78 -5.89
C LEU A 15 13.32 -1.73 -5.23
N GLN A 16 14.16 -1.07 -6.02
CA GLN A 16 15.05 0.00 -5.57
C GLN A 16 14.25 1.19 -5.05
N LEU A 17 13.22 1.63 -5.78
CA LEU A 17 12.36 2.72 -5.37
C LEU A 17 11.57 2.37 -4.09
N LEU A 18 11.03 1.16 -4.01
CA LEU A 18 10.29 0.66 -2.85
C LEU A 18 11.14 0.74 -1.58
N TRP A 19 12.35 0.18 -1.60
CA TRP A 19 13.25 0.21 -0.45
C TRP A 19 13.78 1.61 -0.15
N GLY A 20 14.07 2.42 -1.19
CA GLY A 20 14.47 3.81 -1.01
C GLY A 20 13.41 4.62 -0.26
N LEU A 21 12.14 4.52 -0.65
CA LEU A 21 11.03 5.18 0.04
C LEU A 21 10.80 4.61 1.44
N ALA A 22 10.85 3.29 1.61
CA ALA A 22 10.69 2.66 2.92
C ALA A 22 11.75 3.14 3.92
N LEU A 23 13.02 3.23 3.49
CA LEU A 23 14.11 3.73 4.32
C LEU A 23 13.96 5.22 4.64
N LEU A 24 13.54 6.04 3.67
CA LEU A 24 13.23 7.46 3.92
C LEU A 24 12.10 7.64 4.95
N LEU A 25 11.04 6.84 4.86
CA LEU A 25 9.97 6.79 5.85
C LEU A 25 10.47 6.34 7.22
N CYS A 26 11.34 5.33 7.26
CA CYS A 26 11.95 4.88 8.51
C CYS A 26 12.80 5.98 9.16
N LEU A 27 13.60 6.71 8.37
CA LEU A 27 14.36 7.86 8.84
C LEU A 27 13.44 8.96 9.37
N ALA A 28 12.37 9.30 8.66
CA ALA A 28 11.40 10.30 9.12
C ALA A 28 10.73 9.89 10.44
N LEU A 29 10.28 8.63 10.54
CA LEU A 29 9.63 8.08 11.74
C LEU A 29 10.58 7.92 12.93
N SER A 30 11.87 7.67 12.68
CA SER A 30 12.89 7.61 13.73
C SER A 30 13.11 8.95 14.44
N ARG A 31 12.80 10.06 13.76
CA ARG A 31 12.88 11.42 14.32
C ARG A 31 11.64 11.79 15.15
N ALA A 32 10.55 11.02 15.06
CA ALA A 32 9.34 11.28 15.81
C ALA A 32 9.46 10.77 17.26
N ALA A 33 9.12 11.61 18.23
CA ALA A 33 9.09 11.22 19.64
C ALA A 33 7.86 10.34 19.95
N GLY A 34 8.02 9.35 20.84
CA GLY A 34 6.93 8.52 21.34
C GLY A 34 6.67 7.23 20.56
N ARG A 35 5.42 6.75 20.58
CA ARG A 35 5.03 5.43 20.01
C ARG A 35 5.21 5.32 18.50
N ALA A 36 5.31 6.46 17.80
CA ALA A 36 5.52 6.51 16.34
C ALA A 36 6.81 5.81 15.89
N ARG A 37 7.84 5.74 16.74
CA ARG A 37 9.08 5.00 16.44
C ARG A 37 8.88 3.51 16.17
N PHE A 38 7.84 2.89 16.75
CA PHE A 38 7.52 1.48 16.51
C PHE A 38 6.92 1.24 15.12
N ALA A 39 6.40 2.28 14.47
CA ALA A 39 5.90 2.18 13.09
C ALA A 39 7.02 1.85 12.09
N VAL A 40 8.29 2.08 12.44
CA VAL A 40 9.46 1.66 11.63
C VAL A 40 9.45 0.15 11.38
N VAL A 41 9.11 -0.65 12.40
CA VAL A 41 9.01 -2.12 12.27
C VAL A 41 7.89 -2.49 11.30
N LEU A 42 6.77 -1.78 11.35
CA LEU A 42 5.62 -2.03 10.48
C LEU A 42 5.91 -1.63 9.03
N VAL A 43 6.62 -0.52 8.81
CA VAL A 43 7.07 -0.07 7.48
C VAL A 43 8.06 -1.03 6.86
N THR A 44 9.06 -1.48 7.64
CA THR A 44 10.07 -2.44 7.15
C THR A 44 9.46 -3.81 6.84
N LEU A 45 8.58 -4.33 7.70
CA LEU A 45 7.84 -5.56 7.43
C LEU A 45 6.93 -5.42 6.21
N GLY A 46 6.23 -4.28 6.08
CA GLY A 46 5.40 -4.01 4.91
C GLY A 46 6.20 -4.02 3.61
N ALA A 47 7.37 -3.36 3.58
CA ALA A 47 8.27 -3.35 2.43
C ALA A 47 8.81 -4.76 2.11
N ALA A 48 9.13 -5.56 3.12
CA ALA A 48 9.58 -6.94 2.95
C ALA A 48 8.47 -7.84 2.38
N VAL A 49 7.24 -7.72 2.88
CA VAL A 49 6.07 -8.46 2.35
C VAL A 49 5.79 -8.07 0.90
N LEU A 50 5.82 -6.76 0.58
CA LEU A 50 5.64 -6.31 -0.80
C LEU A 50 6.75 -6.84 -1.72
N SER A 51 8.00 -6.85 -1.24
CA SER A 51 9.13 -7.41 -1.99
C SER A 51 8.95 -8.91 -2.22
N ALA A 52 8.51 -9.66 -1.21
CA ALA A 52 8.21 -11.08 -1.34
C ALA A 52 7.07 -11.31 -2.35
N ALA A 53 6.00 -10.53 -2.30
CA ALA A 53 4.91 -10.60 -3.27
C ALA A 53 5.40 -10.32 -4.71
N LEU A 54 6.26 -9.32 -4.92
CA LEU A 54 6.85 -9.03 -6.22
C LEU A 54 7.78 -10.13 -6.73
N LEU A 55 8.48 -10.84 -5.84
CA LEU A 55 9.37 -11.95 -6.20
C LEU A 55 8.62 -13.27 -6.44
N LEU A 56 7.54 -13.50 -5.70
CA LEU A 56 6.67 -14.68 -5.81
C LEU A 56 5.62 -14.53 -6.91
N PHE A 57 5.41 -13.31 -7.43
CA PHE A 57 4.51 -13.09 -8.55
C PHE A 57 4.99 -13.94 -9.73
N PRO A 58 4.13 -14.79 -10.31
CA PRO A 58 4.51 -15.66 -11.41
C PRO A 58 5.08 -14.79 -12.53
N ARG A 59 6.38 -14.94 -12.78
CA ARG A 59 7.04 -14.37 -13.95
C ARG A 59 6.62 -15.20 -15.14
N GLU A 60 6.30 -14.53 -16.25
CA GLU A 60 6.03 -15.16 -17.54
C GLU A 60 7.04 -16.28 -17.79
N ASP A 61 6.55 -17.49 -18.07
CA ASP A 61 7.40 -18.64 -18.31
C ASP A 61 8.31 -18.36 -19.52
N GLU A 62 9.62 -18.54 -19.38
CA GLU A 62 10.59 -18.55 -20.49
C GLU A 62 10.39 -19.73 -21.45
N ARG A 63 9.38 -20.57 -21.22
CA ARG A 63 9.09 -21.73 -22.06
C ARG A 63 8.27 -21.31 -23.27
N PRO A 64 8.64 -21.76 -24.48
CA PRO A 64 7.84 -21.48 -25.66
C PRO A 64 6.45 -22.09 -25.45
N ALA A 65 5.42 -21.26 -25.60
CA ALA A 65 4.03 -21.64 -25.44
C ALA A 65 3.75 -22.87 -26.31
N THR A 66 3.60 -24.04 -25.68
CA THR A 66 3.02 -25.20 -26.35
C THR A 66 1.59 -24.85 -26.73
N ALA A 67 1.25 -25.09 -27.99
CA ALA A 67 -0.01 -24.78 -28.66
C ALA A 67 -1.24 -25.55 -28.10
N ALA A 68 -1.37 -25.65 -26.77
CA ALA A 68 -2.64 -25.93 -26.14
C ALA A 68 -3.45 -24.63 -26.20
N ALA A 69 -4.72 -24.72 -26.58
CA ALA A 69 -5.61 -23.58 -26.78
C ALA A 69 -5.47 -22.56 -25.63
N ASP A 70 -4.99 -21.36 -25.96
CA ASP A 70 -4.97 -20.21 -25.04
C ASP A 70 -6.42 -19.91 -24.67
N GLU A 71 -6.86 -20.43 -23.52
CA GLU A 71 -8.08 -19.95 -22.89
C GLU A 71 -7.79 -18.52 -22.40
N ILE A 72 -8.57 -17.56 -22.89
CA ILE A 72 -8.43 -16.16 -22.49
C ILE A 72 -8.91 -16.06 -21.03
N VAL A 73 -8.00 -16.29 -20.09
CA VAL A 73 -8.23 -16.14 -18.65
C VAL A 73 -7.62 -14.83 -18.18
N ASP A 74 -8.33 -14.12 -17.31
CA ASP A 74 -7.80 -12.92 -16.66
C ASP A 74 -6.78 -13.33 -15.59
N THR A 75 -5.50 -13.31 -15.95
CA THR A 75 -4.37 -13.65 -15.07
C THR A 75 -4.32 -12.76 -13.80
N PHE A 76 -4.92 -11.56 -13.84
CA PHE A 76 -4.89 -10.60 -12.73
C PHE A 76 -6.18 -10.57 -11.91
N PHE A 77 -7.10 -11.52 -12.12
CA PHE A 77 -8.36 -11.61 -11.39
C PHE A 77 -8.18 -11.47 -9.88
N ILE A 78 -7.32 -12.30 -9.28
CA ILE A 78 -7.06 -12.28 -7.83
C ILE A 78 -6.52 -10.92 -7.37
N GLY A 79 -5.57 -10.35 -8.12
CA GLY A 79 -5.00 -9.04 -7.80
C GLY A 79 -6.04 -7.92 -7.80
N ARG A 80 -6.96 -7.93 -8.77
CA ARG A 80 -8.05 -6.96 -8.88
C ARG A 80 -9.03 -7.06 -7.71
N PHE A 81 -9.38 -8.28 -7.29
CA PHE A 81 -10.25 -8.49 -6.13
C PHE A 81 -9.60 -8.07 -4.81
N ILE A 82 -8.31 -8.37 -4.62
CA ILE A 82 -7.57 -7.92 -3.43
C ILE A 82 -7.51 -6.40 -3.39
N LEU A 83 -7.16 -5.75 -4.51
CA LEU A 83 -7.12 -4.29 -4.61
C LEU A 83 -8.48 -3.67 -4.30
N LEU A 84 -9.55 -4.22 -4.89
CA LEU A 84 -10.92 -3.75 -4.66
C LEU A 84 -11.34 -3.92 -3.19
N ALA A 85 -11.01 -5.05 -2.56
CA ALA A 85 -11.27 -5.30 -1.15
C ALA A 85 -10.54 -4.28 -0.25
N VAL A 86 -9.25 -4.05 -0.49
CA VAL A 86 -8.46 -3.06 0.27
C VAL A 86 -8.99 -1.64 0.08
N MET A 87 -9.27 -1.22 -1.16
CA MET A 87 -9.84 0.10 -1.44
C MET A 87 -11.20 0.29 -0.75
N SER A 88 -12.05 -0.75 -0.77
CA SER A 88 -13.35 -0.71 -0.11
C SER A 88 -13.22 -0.58 1.41
N LEU A 89 -12.27 -1.29 2.03
CA LEU A 89 -12.02 -1.22 3.47
C LEU A 89 -11.51 0.15 3.89
N VAL A 90 -10.58 0.73 3.13
CA VAL A 90 -10.07 2.09 3.36
C VAL A 90 -11.20 3.11 3.23
N LEU A 91 -12.03 3.01 2.19
CA LEU A 91 -13.19 3.88 1.99
C LEU A 91 -14.17 3.78 3.17
N LEU A 92 -14.48 2.56 3.62
CA LEU A 92 -15.39 2.32 4.74
C LEU A 92 -14.80 2.86 6.06
N GLY A 93 -13.50 2.68 6.29
CA GLY A 93 -12.80 3.24 7.45
C GLY A 93 -12.82 4.77 7.45
N CYS A 94 -12.54 5.41 6.32
CA CYS A 94 -12.64 6.86 6.17
C CYS A 94 -14.06 7.37 6.40
N LEU A 95 -15.06 6.71 5.83
CA LEU A 95 -16.47 7.05 6.02
C LEU A 95 -16.86 6.98 7.50
N PHE A 96 -16.45 5.91 8.19
CA PHE A 96 -16.73 5.72 9.60
C PHE A 96 -16.06 6.79 10.47
N LEU A 97 -14.79 7.13 10.20
CA LEU A 97 -14.07 8.20 10.91
C LEU A 97 -14.73 9.56 10.70
N LEU A 98 -15.13 9.89 9.46
CA LEU A 98 -15.86 11.12 9.15
C LEU A 98 -17.20 11.17 9.91
N LEU A 99 -17.91 10.05 9.93
CA LEU A 99 -19.19 9.94 10.62
C LEU A 99 -19.04 10.19 12.13
N ILE A 100 -18.05 9.56 12.77
CA ILE A 100 -17.74 9.81 14.19
C ILE A 100 -17.37 11.28 14.39
N TYR A 101 -16.52 11.85 13.55
CA TYR A 101 -16.07 13.23 13.69
C TYR A 101 -17.24 14.22 13.64
N HIS A 102 -18.21 14.02 12.73
CA HIS A 102 -19.40 14.87 12.65
C HIS A 102 -20.44 14.59 13.74
N LEU A 103 -20.65 13.34 14.15
CA LEU A 103 -21.59 13.02 15.23
C LEU A 103 -21.08 13.50 16.60
N MET A 104 -19.77 13.49 16.81
CA MET A 104 -19.13 13.90 18.05
C MET A 104 -18.78 15.39 18.09
N GLU A 105 -19.26 16.18 17.14
CA GLU A 105 -19.05 17.62 17.16
C GLU A 105 -19.70 18.19 18.43
N PRO A 106 -18.91 18.75 19.37
CA PRO A 106 -19.41 19.10 20.68
C PRO A 106 -20.41 20.25 20.56
N VAL A 107 -21.67 19.98 20.93
CA VAL A 107 -22.71 21.01 21.04
C VAL A 107 -22.44 21.82 22.30
N TYR A 108 -21.67 22.89 22.18
CA TYR A 108 -21.41 23.82 23.28
C TYR A 108 -22.71 24.53 23.68
N ALA A 109 -23.14 24.33 24.93
CA ALA A 109 -24.24 25.10 25.49
C ALA A 109 -23.85 26.59 25.59
N LYS A 110 -24.82 27.46 25.30
CA LYS A 110 -24.64 28.91 25.42
C LYS A 110 -24.33 29.26 26.88
N PRO A 111 -23.28 30.06 27.18
CA PRO A 111 -22.91 30.36 28.56
C PRO A 111 -24.05 31.10 29.26
N LEU A 112 -24.44 30.61 30.44
CA LEU A 112 -25.40 31.30 31.30
C LEU A 112 -24.72 32.56 31.83
N HIS A 113 -25.26 33.73 31.45
CA HIS A 113 -24.86 34.98 32.08
C HIS A 113 -25.29 34.94 33.55
N SER A 114 -24.31 34.87 34.45
CA SER A 114 -24.50 35.22 35.86
C SER A 114 -24.83 36.70 35.93
N SER A 115 -25.97 37.02 36.53
CA SER A 115 -26.30 38.39 36.97
C SER A 115 -25.41 38.84 38.12
#